data_AF-A0A969IAZ9-F1
#
_entry.id   AF-A0A969IAZ9-F1
#
_cell.length_a   1.000
_cell.length_b   1.000
_cell.length_c   1.000
_cell.angle_alpha   90.00
_cell.angle_beta   90.00
_cell.angle_gamma   90.00
#
_symmetry.space_group_name_H-M   'P 1'
#
loop_
_entity.id
_entity.type
_entity.pdbx_description
1 polymer ?
#
loop_
_entity_poly.entity_id
_entity_poly.type
_entity_poly.pdbx_seq_one_letter_code
_entity_poly.pdbx_strand_id
1 'polypeptide(L)'
;MHSATTKALKHAAKDNPAAYVYAARALRDFGDGFVAVLLPVYLTAMGLGAFEVGVVATLALFGSALMTLGIGFLGARIDQRRLLTAAAGLMMATGLAFALSDTYAIVLLVAFMGTINPSAGSVSIFVPLEHALLSRSVADSERTRMFARYGLIGALAAA
;
A
#
# COMPACT_ATOMS: atom_id res chain seq x y z
N MET A 1 2.70 -7.40 43.54
CA MET A 1 2.02 -6.58 42.50
C MET A 1 2.96 -5.74 41.63
N HIS A 2 4.17 -5.38 42.08
CA HIS A 2 5.14 -4.55 41.33
C HIS A 2 5.78 -5.22 40.09
N SER A 3 5.67 -6.54 39.94
CA SER A 3 6.30 -7.31 38.85
C SER A 3 5.40 -7.44 37.60
N ALA A 4 4.08 -7.41 37.77
CA ALA A 4 3.12 -7.57 36.67
C ALA A 4 3.03 -6.31 35.80
N THR A 5 3.07 -5.13 36.41
CA THR A 5 3.05 -3.82 35.73
C THR A 5 4.31 -3.60 34.90
N THR A 6 5.48 -3.99 35.40
CA THR A 6 6.76 -3.88 34.67
C THR A 6 6.85 -4.86 33.50
N LYS A 7 6.21 -6.04 33.61
CA LYS A 7 6.14 -7.05 32.53
C LYS A 7 5.15 -6.63 31.43
N ALA A 8 4.06 -5.97 31.78
CA ALA A 8 3.10 -5.37 30.85
C ALA A 8 3.70 -4.17 30.09
N LEU A 9 4.45 -3.30 30.78
CA LEU A 9 5.18 -2.19 30.15
C LEU A 9 6.32 -2.69 29.23
N LYS A 10 6.99 -3.79 29.59
CA LYS A 10 7.99 -4.45 28.71
C LYS A 10 7.37 -5.15 27.49
N HIS A 11 6.14 -5.67 27.57
CA HIS A 11 5.43 -6.20 26.40
C HIS A 11 4.93 -5.08 25.50
N ALA A 12 4.42 -3.99 26.06
CA ALA A 12 4.01 -2.80 25.31
C ALA A 12 5.19 -2.11 24.60
N ALA A 13 6.41 -2.21 25.14
CA ALA A 13 7.64 -1.74 24.50
C ALA A 13 8.20 -2.71 23.43
N LYS A 14 7.63 -3.92 23.29
CA LYS A 14 8.12 -4.96 22.36
C LYS A 14 7.41 -4.91 21.00
N ASP A 15 6.20 -4.37 20.95
CA ASP A 15 5.48 -4.12 19.71
C ASP A 15 5.82 -2.72 19.21
N ASN A 16 6.76 -2.62 18.27
CA ASN A 16 7.02 -1.36 17.57
C ASN A 16 6.08 -1.26 16.36
N PRO A 17 4.93 -0.55 16.44
CA PRO A 17 3.98 -0.47 15.34
C PRO A 17 4.60 0.12 14.06
N ALA A 18 5.64 0.95 14.17
CA ALA A 18 6.37 1.45 13.02
C ALA A 18 7.12 0.35 12.26
N ALA A 19 7.65 -0.66 12.97
CA ALA A 19 8.34 -1.78 12.32
C ALA A 19 7.37 -2.62 11.48
N TYR A 20 6.15 -2.86 11.96
CA TYR A 20 5.12 -3.56 11.19
C TYR A 20 4.70 -2.75 9.95
N VAL A 21 4.55 -1.42 10.08
CA VAL A 21 4.26 -0.55 8.94
C VAL A 21 5.38 -0.57 7.90
N TYR A 22 6.63 -0.53 8.34
CA TYR A 22 7.79 -0.64 7.44
C TYR A 22 7.84 -1.98 6.71
N ALA A 23 7.63 -3.09 7.42
CA ALA A 23 7.61 -4.42 6.81
C ALA A 23 6.45 -4.56 5.82
N ALA A 24 5.25 -4.12 6.18
CA ALA A 24 4.08 -4.15 5.31
C ALA A 24 4.29 -3.30 4.04
N ARG A 25 4.86 -2.10 4.20
CA ARG A 25 5.23 -1.25 3.06
C ARG A 25 6.26 -1.95 2.17
N ALA A 26 7.35 -2.47 2.73
CA ALA A 26 8.38 -3.14 1.95
C ALA A 26 7.81 -4.32 1.15
N LEU A 27 6.98 -5.16 1.78
CA LEU A 27 6.36 -6.30 1.11
C LEU A 27 5.45 -5.88 -0.05
N ARG A 28 4.64 -4.85 0.16
CA ARG A 28 3.76 -4.31 -0.90
C ARG A 28 4.58 -3.69 -2.03
N ASP A 29 5.52 -2.81 -1.71
CA ASP A 29 6.30 -2.06 -2.70
C ASP A 29 7.19 -3.02 -3.53
N PHE A 30 7.65 -4.13 -2.94
CA PHE A 30 8.30 -5.23 -3.67
C PHE A 30 7.37 -5.87 -4.71
N GLY A 31 6.13 -6.20 -4.33
CA GLY A 31 5.12 -6.70 -5.26
C GLY A 31 4.80 -5.69 -6.37
N ASP A 32 4.61 -4.43 -6.00
CA ASP A 32 4.35 -3.34 -6.95
C ASP A 32 5.51 -3.16 -7.95
N GLY A 33 6.76 -3.35 -7.52
CA GLY A 33 7.93 -3.34 -8.40
C GLY A 33 7.85 -4.40 -9.52
N PHE A 34 7.48 -5.64 -9.17
CA PHE A 34 7.23 -6.68 -10.19
C PHE A 34 6.05 -6.32 -11.08
N VAL A 35 4.95 -5.85 -10.50
CA VAL A 35 3.74 -5.49 -11.24
C VAL A 35 4.02 -4.38 -12.25
N ALA A 36 4.81 -3.36 -11.90
CA ALA A 36 5.15 -2.26 -12.80
C ALA A 36 5.84 -2.73 -14.10
N VAL A 37 6.61 -3.82 -14.03
CA VAL A 37 7.30 -4.41 -15.20
C VAL A 37 6.45 -5.49 -15.88
N LEU A 38 5.86 -6.39 -15.10
CA LEU A 38 5.16 -7.57 -15.62
C LEU A 38 3.78 -7.23 -16.19
N LEU A 39 3.09 -6.21 -15.68
CA LEU A 39 1.75 -5.87 -16.14
C LEU A 39 1.74 -5.49 -17.63
N PRO A 40 2.55 -4.54 -18.13
CA PRO A 40 2.61 -4.24 -19.56
C PRO A 40 2.97 -5.46 -20.43
N VAL A 41 3.89 -6.31 -19.95
CA VAL A 41 4.30 -7.54 -20.64
C VAL A 41 3.15 -8.53 -20.74
N TYR A 42 2.42 -8.75 -19.65
CA TYR A 42 1.25 -9.63 -19.61
C TYR A 42 0.12 -9.13 -20.52
N LEU A 43 -0.21 -7.84 -20.46
CA LEU A 43 -1.25 -7.24 -21.31
C LEU A 43 -0.88 -7.38 -22.79
N THR A 44 0.38 -7.15 -23.15
CA THR A 44 0.85 -7.32 -24.52
C THR A 44 0.82 -8.79 -24.96
N ALA A 45 1.15 -9.73 -24.05
CA ALA A 45 1.04 -11.16 -24.31
C ALA A 45 -0.41 -11.64 -24.53
N MET A 46 -1.39 -10.95 -23.96
CA MET A 46 -2.82 -11.15 -24.26
C MET A 46 -3.25 -10.57 -25.62
N GLY A 47 -2.32 -9.95 -26.37
CA GLY A 47 -2.60 -9.33 -27.67
C GLY A 47 -3.14 -7.90 -27.58
N LEU A 48 -3.07 -7.26 -26.41
CA LEU A 48 -3.47 -5.85 -26.24
C LEU A 48 -2.37 -4.92 -26.74
N GLY A 49 -2.77 -3.79 -27.33
CA GLY A 49 -1.87 -2.77 -27.84
C GLY A 49 -1.41 -1.77 -26.77
N ALA A 50 -0.54 -0.85 -27.18
CA ALA A 50 -0.01 0.18 -26.30
C ALA A 50 -1.09 1.13 -25.75
N PHE A 51 -2.17 1.35 -26.51
CA PHE A 51 -3.28 2.19 -26.08
C PHE A 51 -4.02 1.56 -24.89
N GLU A 52 -4.35 0.27 -24.99
CA GLU A 52 -5.03 -0.48 -23.94
C GLU A 52 -4.19 -0.56 -22.66
N VAL A 53 -2.88 -0.80 -22.79
CA VAL A 53 -1.94 -0.74 -21.66
C VAL A 53 -1.97 0.64 -21.01
N GLY A 54 -1.96 1.71 -21.80
CA GLY A 54 -2.05 3.08 -21.31
C GLY A 54 -3.36 3.38 -20.56
N VAL A 55 -4.49 2.85 -21.06
CA VAL A 55 -5.80 2.96 -20.39
C VAL A 55 -5.77 2.26 -19.04
N VAL A 56 -5.25 1.04 -18.96
CA VAL A 56 -5.10 0.29 -17.70
C VAL A 56 -4.24 1.07 -16.70
N ALA A 57 -3.08 1.57 -17.15
CA ALA A 57 -2.19 2.34 -16.29
C ALA A 57 -2.86 3.63 -15.77
N THR A 58 -3.60 4.33 -16.64
CA THR A 58 -4.32 5.55 -16.27
C THR A 58 -5.42 5.27 -15.26
N LEU A 59 -6.22 4.23 -15.46
CA LEU A 59 -7.27 3.84 -14.52
C LEU A 59 -6.70 3.41 -13.17
N ALA A 60 -5.57 2.72 -13.16
CA ALA A 60 -4.88 2.33 -11.94
C ALA A 60 -4.44 3.53 -11.10
N LEU A 61 -3.80 4.52 -11.73
CA LEU A 61 -3.36 5.73 -11.05
C LEU A 61 -4.55 6.60 -10.62
N PHE A 62 -5.58 6.73 -11.46
CA PHE A 62 -6.78 7.50 -11.16
C PHE A 62 -7.58 6.89 -10.00
N GLY A 63 -7.81 5.58 -10.03
CA GLY A 63 -8.46 4.83 -8.96
C GLY A 63 -7.68 4.95 -7.65
N SER A 64 -6.37 4.75 -7.69
CA SER A 64 -5.50 4.90 -6.51
C SER A 64 -5.54 6.31 -5.93
N ALA A 65 -5.60 7.35 -6.77
CA ALA A 65 -5.74 8.74 -6.31
C ALA A 65 -7.07 8.97 -5.59
N LEU A 66 -8.20 8.52 -6.16
CA LEU A 66 -9.51 8.62 -5.54
C LEU A 66 -9.57 7.87 -4.19
N MET A 67 -9.02 6.67 -4.14
CA MET A 67 -8.94 5.89 -2.91
C MET A 67 -8.07 6.55 -1.85
N THR A 68 -6.93 7.11 -2.24
CA THR A 68 -6.02 7.85 -1.35
C THR A 68 -6.70 9.10 -0.75
N LEU A 69 -7.50 9.80 -1.55
CA LEU A 69 -8.31 10.91 -1.04
C LEU A 69 -9.42 10.44 -0.10
N GLY A 70 -10.18 9.42 -0.51
CA GLY A 70 -11.30 8.87 0.26
C GLY A 70 -10.85 8.32 1.61
N ILE A 71 -9.78 7.54 1.63
CA ILE A 71 -9.21 6.96 2.86
C ILE A 71 -8.61 8.03 3.76
N GLY A 72 -8.02 9.09 3.20
CA GLY A 72 -7.51 10.23 3.96
C GLY A 72 -8.63 10.94 4.73
N PHE A 73 -9.79 11.12 4.10
CA PHE A 73 -10.98 11.66 4.76
C PHE A 73 -11.55 10.69 5.81
N LEU A 74 -11.69 9.41 5.46
CA LEU A 74 -12.22 8.39 6.37
C LEU A 74 -11.31 8.15 7.58
N GLY A 75 -9.99 8.29 7.42
CA GLY A 75 -8.98 8.13 8.48
C GLY A 75 -9.10 9.16 9.61
N ALA A 76 -9.81 10.27 9.40
CA ALA A 76 -10.14 11.21 10.46
C ALA A 76 -11.28 10.72 11.37
N ARG A 77 -12.09 9.74 10.93
CA ARG A 77 -13.32 9.32 11.61
C ARG A 77 -13.34 7.83 11.99
N ILE A 78 -12.62 7.00 11.24
CA ILE A 78 -12.60 5.53 11.41
C ILE A 78 -11.25 5.11 11.99
N ASP A 79 -11.26 4.10 12.84
CA ASP A 79 -10.05 3.49 13.40
C ASP A 79 -9.05 3.09 12.29
N GLN A 80 -7.80 3.52 12.48
CA GLN A 80 -6.77 3.39 11.46
C GLN A 80 -6.36 1.95 11.21
N ARG A 81 -6.35 1.10 12.25
CA ARG A 81 -6.00 -0.32 12.10
C ARG A 81 -7.05 -1.02 11.24
N ARG A 82 -8.34 -0.74 11.46
CA ARG A 82 -9.45 -1.27 10.64
C ARG A 82 -9.30 -0.88 9.17
N LEU A 83 -9.00 0.39 8.90
CA LEU A 83 -8.80 0.87 7.53
C LEU A 83 -7.60 0.21 6.85
N LEU A 84 -6.46 0.07 7.55
CA LEU A 84 -5.28 -0.64 7.03
C LEU A 84 -5.58 -2.11 6.72
N THR A 85 -6.32 -2.81 7.60
CA THR A 85 -6.72 -4.20 7.35
C THR A 85 -7.72 -4.33 6.20
N ALA A 86 -8.65 -3.38 6.06
CA ALA A 86 -9.60 -3.37 4.94
C ALA A 86 -8.88 -3.13 3.61
N ALA A 87 -7.94 -2.18 3.57
CA ALA A 87 -7.10 -1.93 2.41
C ALA A 87 -6.25 -3.16 2.03
N ALA A 88 -5.67 -3.86 3.02
CA ALA A 88 -4.94 -5.11 2.78
C ALA A 88 -5.85 -6.22 2.22
N GLY A 89 -7.09 -6.32 2.73
CA GLY A 89 -8.10 -7.24 2.19
C GLY A 89 -8.46 -6.93 0.74
N LEU A 90 -8.67 -5.64 0.41
CA LEU A 90 -8.94 -5.19 -0.94
C LEU A 90 -7.76 -5.48 -1.88
N MET A 91 -6.53 -5.24 -1.45
CA MET A 91 -5.31 -5.57 -2.21
C MET A 91 -5.23 -7.07 -2.52
N MET A 92 -5.45 -7.94 -1.52
CA MET A 92 -5.46 -9.39 -1.75
C MET A 92 -6.58 -9.83 -2.70
N ALA A 93 -7.80 -9.30 -2.51
CA ALA A 93 -8.94 -9.65 -3.35
C ALA A 93 -8.72 -9.24 -4.82
N THR A 94 -8.17 -8.04 -5.04
CA THR A 94 -7.91 -7.52 -6.38
C THR A 94 -6.72 -8.22 -7.05
N GLY A 95 -5.66 -8.53 -6.30
CA GLY A 95 -4.56 -9.38 -6.79
C GLY A 95 -5.03 -10.79 -7.18
N LEU A 96 -5.91 -11.40 -6.38
CA LEU A 96 -6.49 -12.71 -6.71
C LEU A 96 -7.42 -12.65 -7.92
N ALA A 97 -8.26 -11.61 -8.03
CA ALA A 97 -9.12 -11.40 -9.18
C ALA A 97 -8.29 -11.22 -10.47
N PHE A 98 -7.16 -10.52 -10.39
CA PHE A 98 -6.22 -10.38 -11.51
C PHE A 98 -5.59 -11.71 -11.89
N ALA A 99 -5.11 -12.50 -10.92
CA ALA A 99 -4.44 -13.77 -11.19
C ALA A 99 -5.37 -14.87 -11.75
N LEU A 100 -6.68 -14.77 -11.50
CA LEU A 100 -7.67 -15.77 -11.90
C LEU A 100 -8.46 -15.40 -13.16
N SER A 101 -8.14 -14.28 -13.82
CA SER A 101 -8.90 -13.79 -14.98
C SER A 101 -8.01 -13.26 -16.09
N ASP A 102 -8.33 -13.66 -17.31
CA ASP A 102 -7.68 -13.18 -18.54
C ASP A 102 -8.56 -12.21 -19.34
N THR A 103 -9.64 -11.68 -18.74
CA THR A 103 -10.52 -10.72 -19.42
C THR A 103 -10.10 -9.28 -19.19
N TYR A 104 -10.06 -8.50 -20.27
CA TYR A 104 -9.75 -7.07 -20.20
C TYR A 104 -10.70 -6.29 -19.27
N ALA A 105 -11.98 -6.70 -19.18
CA ALA A 105 -12.95 -6.07 -18.29
C ALA A 105 -12.57 -6.22 -16.81
N ILE A 106 -12.11 -7.40 -16.37
CA ILE A 106 -11.67 -7.62 -15.00
C ILE A 106 -10.37 -6.85 -14.74
N VAL A 107 -9.44 -6.82 -15.71
CA VAL A 107 -8.23 -6.00 -15.62
C VAL A 107 -8.57 -4.54 -15.39
N LEU A 108 -9.52 -3.96 -16.12
CA LEU A 108 -9.94 -2.57 -15.96
C LEU A 108 -10.58 -2.31 -14.58
N LEU A 109 -11.44 -3.23 -14.12
CA LEU A 109 -12.07 -3.13 -12.81
C LEU A 109 -11.03 -3.21 -11.69
N VAL A 110 -10.10 -4.15 -11.78
CA VAL A 110 -9.00 -4.32 -10.82
C VAL A 110 -8.02 -3.16 -10.89
N ALA A 111 -7.73 -2.61 -12.06
CA ALA A 111 -6.92 -1.40 -12.17
C ALA A 111 -7.61 -0.26 -11.41
N PHE A 112 -8.89 -0.01 -11.66
CA PHE A 112 -9.61 1.08 -11.02
C PHE A 112 -9.84 0.89 -9.51
N MET A 113 -10.22 -0.32 -9.08
CA MET A 113 -10.55 -0.63 -7.68
C MET A 113 -9.35 -1.11 -6.85
N GLY A 114 -8.33 -1.63 -7.51
CA GLY A 114 -7.23 -2.29 -6.85
C GLY A 114 -6.13 -1.33 -6.44
N THR A 115 -5.16 -1.92 -5.77
CA THR A 115 -3.92 -1.26 -5.37
C THR A 115 -2.79 -1.56 -6.36
N ILE A 116 -3.12 -2.10 -7.54
CA ILE A 116 -2.15 -2.40 -8.59
C ILE A 116 -1.50 -1.08 -9.01
N ASN A 117 -0.20 -1.00 -8.81
CA ASN A 117 0.56 0.19 -9.11
C ASN A 117 1.44 -0.07 -10.34
N PRO A 118 1.08 0.47 -11.52
CA PRO A 118 1.87 0.31 -12.74
C PRO A 118 3.12 1.20 -12.73
N SER A 119 3.41 1.89 -11.63
CA SER A 119 4.51 2.84 -11.50
C SER A 119 5.45 2.45 -10.37
N ALA A 120 6.73 2.81 -10.49
CA ALA A 120 7.72 2.62 -9.44
C ALA A 120 7.55 3.59 -8.24
N GLY A 121 6.58 4.52 -8.28
CA GLY A 121 6.31 5.47 -7.20
C GLY A 121 5.20 4.99 -6.28
N SER A 122 5.23 5.29 -4.99
CA SER A 122 4.22 4.78 -4.04
C SER A 122 2.90 5.58 -4.07
N VAL A 123 2.06 5.34 -5.08
CA VAL A 123 0.67 5.82 -5.12
C VAL A 123 -0.20 4.74 -4.51
N SER A 124 -0.61 4.90 -3.24
CA SER A 124 -1.33 3.83 -2.56
C SER A 124 -2.25 4.33 -1.44
N ILE A 125 -3.41 3.69 -1.33
CA ILE A 125 -4.44 3.93 -0.31
C ILE A 125 -3.89 3.85 1.14
N PHE A 126 -2.78 3.17 1.37
CA PHE A 126 -2.25 3.05 2.73
C PHE A 126 -1.39 4.25 3.15
N VAL A 127 -0.82 5.02 2.21
CA VAL A 127 0.15 6.09 2.52
C VAL A 127 -0.41 7.12 3.51
N PRO A 128 -1.64 7.66 3.37
CA PRO A 128 -2.17 8.62 4.33
C PRO A 128 -2.31 8.04 5.74
N LEU A 129 -2.73 6.79 5.86
CA LEU A 129 -2.92 6.10 7.13
C LEU A 129 -1.57 5.78 7.78
N GLU A 130 -0.61 5.31 7.00
CA GLU A 130 0.75 4.98 7.46
C GLU A 130 1.47 6.25 7.93
N HIS A 131 1.42 7.34 7.17
CA HIS A 131 1.98 8.62 7.60
C HIS A 131 1.32 9.17 8.87
N ALA A 132 0.00 9.06 8.99
CA ALA A 132 -0.72 9.43 10.21
C ALA A 132 -0.31 8.54 11.40
N LEU A 133 -0.05 7.25 11.20
CA LEU A 133 0.50 6.37 12.25
C LEU A 133 1.88 6.85 12.72
N LEU A 134 2.78 6.97 11.75
CA LEU A 134 4.20 7.15 12.01
C LEU A 134 4.46 8.52 12.65
N SER A 135 3.79 9.57 12.17
CA SER A 135 3.91 10.92 12.73
C SER A 135 3.46 11.04 14.19
N ARG A 136 2.48 10.22 14.63
CA ARG A 136 2.02 10.15 16.02
C ARG A 136 2.88 9.23 16.90
N SER A 137 3.71 8.39 16.30
CA SER A 137 4.55 7.42 17.02
C SER A 137 5.91 7.96 17.48
N VAL A 138 6.29 9.17 17.05
CA VAL A 138 7.57 9.81 17.38
C VAL A 138 7.38 11.27 17.76
N ALA A 139 8.39 11.82 18.47
CA ALA A 139 8.48 13.24 18.73
C ALA A 139 8.65 14.04 17.42
N ASP A 140 8.22 15.30 17.44
CA ASP A 140 8.25 16.20 16.28
C ASP A 140 9.64 16.32 15.64
N SER A 141 10.70 16.34 16.45
CA SER A 141 12.10 16.40 16.00
C SER A 141 12.58 15.15 15.25
N GLU A 142 11.90 14.01 15.41
CA GLU A 142 12.28 12.73 14.80
C GLU A 142 11.47 12.40 13.53
N ARG A 143 10.40 13.15 13.25
CA ARG A 143 9.48 12.88 12.11
C ARG A 143 10.20 12.86 10.76
N THR A 144 11.12 13.79 10.51
CA THR A 144 11.88 13.82 9.25
C THR A 144 12.67 12.53 9.03
N ARG A 145 13.35 12.03 10.08
CA ARG A 145 14.11 10.77 10.03
C ARG A 145 13.20 9.57 9.83
N MET A 146 12.04 9.57 10.49
CA MET A 146 11.01 8.53 10.37
C MET A 146 10.48 8.44 8.92
N PHE A 147 10.15 9.57 8.29
CA PHE A 147 9.71 9.60 6.89
C PHE A 147 10.82 9.30 5.89
N ALA A 148 12.06 9.71 6.16
CA ALA A 148 13.21 9.36 5.32
C ALA A 148 13.43 7.83 5.27
N ARG A 149 13.33 7.16 6.42
CA ARG A 149 13.40 5.69 6.50
C ARG A 149 12.23 5.03 5.76
N TYR A 150 11.02 5.52 5.98
CA TYR A 150 9.82 5.02 5.30
C TYR A 150 9.95 5.10 3.77
N GLY A 151 10.42 6.23 3.26
CA GLY A 151 10.67 6.44 1.83
C GLY A 151 11.79 5.54 1.29
N LEU A 152 12.93 5.49 1.98
CA LEU A 152 14.06 4.64 1.58
C LEU A 152 13.70 3.16 1.51
N ILE A 153 12.97 2.65 2.51
CA ILE A 153 12.51 1.25 2.54
C ILE A 153 11.63 0.95 1.33
N GLY A 154 10.67 1.83 1.03
CA GLY A 154 9.79 1.64 -0.13
C GLY A 154 10.55 1.66 -1.45
N ALA A 155 11.44 2.64 -1.64
CA ALA A 155 12.24 2.76 -2.86
C ALA A 155 13.16 1.55 -3.07
N LEU A 156 13.83 1.05 -2.02
CA LEU A 156 14.69 -0.13 -2.12
C LEU A 156 13.90 -1.42 -2.35
N ALA A 157 12.68 -1.50 -1.82
CA ALA A 157 11.84 -2.67 -2.03
C ALA A 157 11.30 -2.75 -3.47
N ALA A 158 10.97 -1.61 -4.08
CA ALA A 158 10.42 -1.53 -5.44
C ALA A 158 11.47 -1.50 -6.57
N ALA A 159 12.76 -1.40 -6.25
CA ALA A 159 13.87 -1.32 -7.21
C ALA A 159 14.24 -2.68 -7.80
#